data_AF-A0A8J3JI29-F1
#
_entry.id   AF-A0A8J3JI29-F1
#
_cell.length_a   1.000
_cell.length_b   1.000
_cell.length_c   1.000
_cell.angle_alpha   90.00
_cell.angle_beta   90.00
_cell.angle_gamma   90.00
#
_symmetry.space_group_name_H-M   'P 1'
#
loop_
_entity.id
_entity.type
_entity.pdbx_description
1 polymer ?
#
loop_
_entity_poly.entity_id
_entity_poly.type
_entity_poly.pdbx_seq_one_letter_code
_entity_poly.pdbx_strand_id
1 'polypeptide(L)' 'MMRLVEHRWNGTTASYRRQDVFLRVNPAGPWEVEHRQHGKSVMREYATEREARRVADGLCAQGEWRNLEHLHR' A
#
# COMPACT_ATOMS: atom_id res chain seq x y z
N MET A 1 -17.50 -5.21 1.14
CA MET A 1 -16.59 -5.10 -0.03
C MET A 1 -15.41 -4.22 0.40
N MET A 2 -14.17 -4.65 0.16
CA MET A 2 -12.99 -3.84 0.48
C MET A 2 -12.90 -2.62 -0.43
N ARG A 3 -12.56 -1.47 0.14
CA ARG A 3 -12.32 -0.22 -0.57
C ARG A 3 -10.83 0.09 -0.56
N LEU A 4 -10.26 0.39 -1.73
CA LEU A 4 -8.92 0.95 -1.83
C LEU A 4 -8.94 2.37 -1.26
N VAL A 5 -8.10 2.61 -0.25
CA VAL A 5 -7.90 3.92 0.35
C VAL A 5 -6.72 4.59 -0.33
N GLU A 6 -5.57 3.92 -0.37
CA GLU A 6 -4.37 4.47 -1.00
C GLU A 6 -3.61 3.43 -1.83
N HIS A 7 -2.97 3.90 -2.90
CA HIS A 7 -1.99 3.13 -3.67
C HIS A 7 -0.74 3.97 -3.86
N ARG A 8 0.36 3.54 -3.24
CA ARG A 8 1.66 4.18 -3.34
C ARG A 8 2.58 3.33 -4.19
N TRP A 9 3.22 3.96 -5.15
CA TRP A 9 4.13 3.31 -6.09
C TRP A 9 5.54 3.92 -6.00
N ASN A 10 6.56 3.07 -5.88
CA ASN A 10 7.95 3.50 -5.90
C ASN A 10 8.45 3.58 -7.35
N GLY A 11 8.83 4.81 -7.76
CA GLY A 11 8.94 5.24 -9.15
C GLY A 11 10.14 4.74 -9.97
N THR A 12 10.83 3.71 -9.51
CA THR A 12 12.00 3.17 -10.20
C THR A 12 11.65 2.54 -11.55
N THR A 13 12.40 2.91 -12.60
CA THR A 13 12.27 2.35 -13.97
C THR A 13 12.78 0.91 -14.06
N ALA A 14 13.63 0.50 -13.12
CA ALA A 14 14.04 -0.89 -12.95
C ALA A 14 12.89 -1.74 -12.37
N SER A 15 12.35 -2.65 -13.18
CA SER A 15 11.28 -3.59 -12.79
C SER A 15 11.62 -4.41 -11.54
N TYR A 16 12.89 -4.75 -11.36
CA TYR A 16 13.41 -5.49 -10.21
C TYR A 16 13.55 -4.65 -8.93
N ARG A 17 13.16 -3.37 -8.92
CA ARG A 17 13.05 -2.54 -7.72
C ARG A 17 11.63 -2.02 -7.53
N ARG A 18 10.70 -2.39 -8.41
CA ARG A 18 9.32 -1.92 -8.38
C ARG A 18 8.67 -2.39 -7.08
N GLN A 19 8.08 -1.44 -6.38
CA GLN A 19 7.32 -1.68 -5.17
C GLN A 19 6.00 -0.94 -5.22
N ASP A 20 4.97 -1.58 -4.70
CA ASP A 20 3.64 -1.02 -4.53
C ASP A 20 3.17 -1.27 -3.11
N VAL A 21 2.57 -0.26 -2.49
CA VAL A 21 1.91 -0.39 -1.19
C VAL A 21 0.46 0.01 -1.37
N PHE A 22 -0.45 -0.88 -0.97
CA PHE A 22 -1.88 -0.65 -1.00
C PHE A 22 -2.41 -0.60 0.43
N LEU A 23 -3.17 0.44 0.74
CA LEU A 23 -3.94 0.53 1.98
C LEU A 23 -5.42 0.36 1.62
N ARG A 24 -6.08 -0.63 2.21
CA ARG A 24 -7.50 -0.91 1.98
C ARG A 24 -8.25 -0.93 3.30
N VAL A 25 -9.54 -0.61 3.23
CA VAL A 25 -10.45 -0.69 4.37
C VAL A 25 -11.60 -1.62 4.04
N ASN A 26 -11.87 -2.57 4.93
CA ASN A 26 -13.14 -3.26 4.96
C ASN A 26 -14.10 -2.49 5.90
N PRO A 27 -15.23 -1.93 5.41
CA PRO A 27 -16.14 -1.15 6.24
C PRO A 27 -16.69 -1.90 7.47
N ALA A 28 -16.69 -3.23 7.42
CA ALA A 28 -17.18 -4.10 8.50
C ALA A 28 -16.06 -4.96 9.10
N GLY A 29 -14.79 -4.66 8.82
CA GLY A 29 -13.67 -5.52 9.17
C GLY A 29 -12.35 -4.79 9.33
N PRO A 30 -11.22 -5.53 9.31
CA PRO A 30 -9.91 -4.93 9.52
C PRO A 30 -9.48 -4.07 8.34
N TRP A 31 -8.50 -3.22 8.62
CA TRP A 31 -7.70 -2.55 7.61
C TRP A 31 -6.69 -3.53 7.03
N GLU A 32 -6.37 -3.39 5.75
CA GLU A 32 -5.42 -4.25 5.07
C GLU A 32 -4.29 -3.39 4.48
N VAL A 33 -3.05 -3.82 4.70
CA VAL A 33 -1.88 -3.31 3.98
C VAL A 33 -1.31 -4.43 3.14
N GLU A 34 -1.21 -4.20 1.83
CA GLU A 34 -0.52 -5.09 0.90
C GLU A 34 0.75 -4.41 0.40
N HIS A 35 1.90 -5.07 0.57
CA HIS A 35 3.18 -4.66 -0.01
C HIS A 35 3.54 -5.63 -1.13
N ARG A 36 3.67 -5.11 -2.34
CA ARG A 36 4.20 -5.86 -3.48
C ARG A 36 5.62 -5.44 -3.75
N GLN A 37 6.52 -6.42 -3.83
CA GLN A 37 7.91 -6.21 -4.19
C GLN A 37 8.39 -7.36 -5.08
N HIS A 38 8.88 -7.02 -6.26
CA HIS A 38 9.50 -7.96 -7.22
C HIS A 38 8.61 -9.18 -7.53
N GLY A 39 7.30 -8.95 -7.73
CA GLY A 39 6.32 -10.00 -8.01
C GLY A 39 5.86 -10.81 -6.79
N LYS A 40 6.41 -10.55 -5.59
CA LYS A 40 5.89 -11.09 -4.33
C LYS A 40 4.90 -10.12 -3.71
N SER A 41 3.83 -10.64 -3.14
CA SER A 41 2.85 -9.87 -2.38
C SER A 41 2.81 -10.37 -0.93
N VAL A 42 2.87 -9.43 0.01
CA VAL A 42 2.68 -9.68 1.44
C VAL A 42 1.52 -8.82 1.89
N MET A 43 0.48 -9.46 2.40
CA MET A 43 -0.71 -8.81 2.93
C MET A 43 -0.81 -9.02 4.43
N ARG A 44 -1.20 -7.97 5.16
CA ARG A 44 -1.42 -8.01 6.60
C ARG A 44 -2.66 -7.21 6.97
N GLU A 45 -3.40 -7.73 7.93
CA GLU A 45 -4.59 -7.10 8.50
C GLU A 45 -4.25 -6.38 9.80
N TYR A 46 -4.94 -5.27 10.06
CA TYR A 46 -4.79 -4.43 11.24
C TYR A 46 -6.16 -4.02 11.77
N ALA A 47 -6.30 -3.96 13.09
CA ALA A 47 -7.57 -3.61 13.72
C ALA A 47 -7.93 -2.13 13.50
N THR A 48 -6.93 -1.26 13.34
CA THR A 48 -7.14 0.20 13.27
C THR A 48 -6.48 0.84 12.05
N GLU A 49 -7.09 1.94 11.58
CA GLU A 49 -6.51 2.79 10.53
C GLU A 49 -5.11 3.28 10.91
N ARG A 50 -4.93 3.67 12.18
CA ARG A 50 -3.67 4.23 12.67
C ARG A 50 -2.51 3.24 12.53
N GLU A 51 -2.74 1.97 12.85
CA GLU A 51 -1.72 0.93 12.72
C GLU A 51 -1.41 0.63 11.25
N ALA A 52 -2.45 0.47 10.43
CA ALA A 52 -2.30 0.22 9.00
C ALA A 52 -1.53 1.36 8.31
N ARG A 53 -1.88 2.62 8.62
CA ARG A 53 -1.16 3.81 8.12
C ARG A 53 0.29 3.83 8.58
N ARG A 54 0.56 3.61 9.87
CA ARG A 54 1.93 3.56 10.39
C ARG A 54 2.78 2.53 9.64
N VAL A 55 2.22 1.37 9.32
CA VAL A 55 2.93 0.33 8.57
C VAL A 55 3.12 0.74 7.11
N ALA A 56 2.09 1.25 6.43
CA ALA A 56 2.20 1.74 5.06
C ALA A 56 3.24 2.87 4.93
N ASP A 57 3.25 3.82 5.87
CA ASP A 57 4.24 4.90 5.95
C ASP A 57 5.65 4.35 6.19
N GLY A 58 5.79 3.36 7.08
CA GLY A 58 7.07 2.68 7.33
C GLY A 58 7.63 1.98 6.10
N LEU A 59 6.77 1.32 5.32
CA LEU A 59 7.16 0.69 4.05
C LEU A 59 7.59 1.72 3.00
N CYS A 60 6.99 2.91 3.05
CA CYS A 60 7.29 4.02 2.14
C CYS A 60 8.35 4.99 2.67
N ALA A 61 8.98 4.73 3.83
CA ALA A 61 9.89 5.68 4.48
C ALA A 61 11.18 5.95 3.69
N GLN A 62 11.55 5.05 2.76
CA GLN A 62 12.74 5.17 1.94
C GLN A 62 12.41 5.12 0.45
N GLY A 63 13.02 6.02 -0.31
CA GLY A 63 12.86 6.13 -1.76
C GLY A 63 11.76 7.12 -2.19
N GLU A 64 11.60 7.26 -3.49
CA GLU A 64 10.62 8.17 -4.08
C GLU A 64 9.30 7.44 -4.33
N TRP A 65 8.29 7.78 -3.52
CA TRP A 65 6.95 7.21 -3.60
C TRP A 65 5.97 8.24 -4.17
N ARG A 66 5.09 7.76 -5.04
CA ARG A 66 3.99 8.55 -5.61
C ARG A 66 2.68 7.93 -5.21
N ASN A 67 1.73 8.75 -4.75
CA ASN A 67 0.36 8.29 -4.55
C ASN A 67 -0.37 8.32 -5.91
N LEU A 68 -0.92 7.18 -6.31
CA LEU A 68 -1.60 6.97 -7.59
C LEU A 68 -3.13 7.01 -7.48
N GLU A 69 -3.70 7.39 -6.34
CA GLU A 69 -5.15 7.51 -6.12
C GLU A 69 -5.88 8.35 -7.17
N HIS A 70 -5.19 9.28 -7.85
CA HIS A 70 -5.76 10.13 -8.88
C HIS A 70 -5.91 9.47 -10.27
N LEU A 71 -5.33 8.29 -10.51
CA LEU A 71 -5.36 7.63 -11.82
C LEU A 71 -6.59 6.73 -12.05
N HIS A 72 -7.43 6.55 -11.03
CA HIS A 72 -8.60 5.64 -11.09
C HIS A 72 -9.94 6.38 -10.99
N ARG A 73 -9.98 7.70 -11.25
CA ARG A 73 -11.22 8.49 -11.36
C ARG A 73 -11.63 8.69 -12.81
#